data_AF-A0A953HK96-F1
#
_entry.id   AF-A0A953HK96-F1
#
_cell.length_a   1.000
_cell.length_b   1.000
_cell.length_c   1.000
_cell.angle_alpha   90.00
_cell.angle_beta   90.00
_cell.angle_gamma   90.00
#
_symmetry.space_group_name_H-M   'P 1'
#
loop_
_entity.id
_entity.type
_entity.pdbx_description
1 polymer ?
#
loop_
_entity_poly.entity_id
_entity_poly.type
_entity_poly.pdbx_seq_one_letter_code
_entity_poly.pdbx_strand_id
1 'polypeptide(L)'
;MQKFEDTIWPTADRTKNYIMQLMDKGLEEGMVKGMEKGMEKGKYLTIKNLIQEGFDNSFISRVAEVTPQHVENIRQELKKS
;
A
#
# COMPACT_ATOMS: atom_id res chain seq x y z
N MET A 1 -3.37 -41.09 35.23
CA MET A 1 -2.79 -39.74 35.06
C MET A 1 -2.53 -39.34 33.60
N GLN A 2 -2.75 -40.22 32.62
CA GLN A 2 -2.41 -39.96 31.21
C GLN A 2 -3.37 -39.01 30.46
N LYS A 3 -4.58 -38.79 30.97
CA LYS A 3 -5.59 -37.93 30.32
C LYS A 3 -5.41 -36.42 30.54
N PHE A 4 -4.55 -36.02 31.49
CA PHE A 4 -4.35 -34.60 31.80
C PHE A 4 -3.44 -33.95 30.75
N GLU A 5 -2.37 -34.64 30.34
CA GLU A 5 -1.39 -34.15 29.36
C GLU A 5 -1.98 -34.02 27.94
N ASP A 6 -2.80 -34.97 27.50
CA ASP A 6 -3.46 -34.94 26.18
C ASP A 6 -4.45 -33.76 26.01
N THR A 7 -4.86 -33.12 27.10
CA THR A 7 -5.76 -31.95 27.09
C THR A 7 -4.99 -30.62 27.02
N ILE A 8 -3.69 -30.62 27.35
CA ILE A 8 -2.83 -29.41 27.39
C ILE A 8 -2.01 -29.24 26.10
N TRP A 9 -1.69 -30.33 25.41
CA TRP A 9 -1.00 -30.28 24.12
C TRP A 9 -1.80 -29.59 22.98
N PRO A 10 -3.15 -29.71 22.87
CA PRO A 10 -3.91 -29.03 21.83
C PRO A 10 -4.00 -27.50 22.00
N THR A 11 -3.87 -26.98 23.22
CA THR A 11 -4.08 -25.54 23.53
C THR A 11 -2.84 -24.70 23.30
N ALA A 12 -1.64 -25.25 23.53
CA ALA A 12 -0.38 -24.61 23.17
C ALA A 12 -0.25 -24.48 21.64
N ASP A 13 -0.57 -25.55 20.90
CA ASP A 13 -0.59 -25.54 19.43
C ASP A 13 -1.67 -24.61 18.86
N ARG A 14 -2.86 -24.55 19.48
CA ARG A 14 -3.92 -23.61 19.04
C ARG A 14 -3.50 -22.15 19.19
N THR A 15 -2.87 -21.80 20.31
CA THR A 15 -2.35 -20.44 20.55
C THR A 15 -1.24 -20.10 19.57
N LYS A 16 -0.31 -21.04 19.33
CA LYS A 16 0.76 -20.89 18.35
C LYS A 16 0.21 -20.70 16.93
N ASN A 17 -0.79 -21.50 16.54
CA ASN A 17 -1.46 -21.39 15.25
C ASN A 17 -2.18 -20.04 15.09
N TYR A 18 -2.85 -19.56 16.15
CA TYR A 18 -3.52 -18.26 16.12
C TYR A 18 -2.52 -17.10 16.00
N ILE A 19 -1.41 -17.15 16.74
CA ILE A 19 -0.33 -16.15 16.65
C ILE A 19 0.27 -16.16 15.24
N MET A 20 0.53 -17.34 14.66
CA MET A 20 1.04 -17.48 13.31
C MET A 20 0.08 -16.86 12.28
N GLN A 21 -1.21 -17.15 12.38
CA GLN A 21 -2.23 -16.53 11.52
C GLN A 21 -2.29 -15.00 11.66
N LEU A 22 -2.13 -14.46 12.88
CA LEU A 22 -2.09 -13.02 13.10
C LEU A 22 -0.83 -12.38 12.51
N MET A 23 0.33 -13.04 12.65
CA MET A 23 1.59 -12.58 12.04
C MET A 23 1.49 -12.59 10.51
N ASP A 24 0.97 -13.66 9.92
CA ASP A 24 0.78 -13.78 8.48
C ASP A 24 -0.15 -12.68 7.96
N LYS A 25 -1.29 -12.45 8.62
CA LYS A 25 -2.20 -11.35 8.29
C LYS A 25 -1.53 -9.98 8.42
N GLY A 26 -0.77 -9.76 9.50
CA GLY A 26 -0.06 -8.50 9.71
C GLY A 26 0.98 -8.22 8.63
N LEU A 27 1.69 -9.26 8.19
CA LEU A 27 2.66 -9.17 7.10
C LEU A 27 1.96 -8.90 5.76
N GLU A 28 0.89 -9.62 5.46
CA GLU A 28 0.10 -9.45 4.25
C GLU A 28 -0.48 -8.03 4.16
N GLU A 29 -1.12 -7.54 5.22
CA GLU A 29 -1.62 -6.17 5.28
C GLU A 29 -0.51 -5.13 5.14
N GLY A 30 0.63 -5.36 5.79
CA GLY A 30 1.79 -4.48 5.69
C GLY A 30 2.33 -4.38 4.27
N MET A 31 2.40 -5.52 3.57
CA MET A 31 2.84 -5.60 2.18
C MET A 31 1.88 -4.89 1.24
N VAL A 32 0.56 -5.13 1.36
CA VAL A 32 -0.47 -4.47 0.55
C VAL A 32 -0.41 -2.95 0.73
N LYS A 33 -0.45 -2.47 1.98
CA LYS A 33 -0.37 -1.03 2.29
C LYS A 33 0.94 -0.41 1.79
N GLY A 34 2.05 -1.14 1.87
CA GLY A 34 3.34 -0.69 1.35
C GLY A 34 3.34 -0.53 -0.16
N MET A 35 2.79 -1.52 -0.88
CA MET A 35 2.69 -1.52 -2.33
C MET A 35 1.78 -0.40 -2.85
N GLU A 36 0.61 -0.20 -2.23
CA GLU A 36 -0.32 0.90 -2.57
C GLU A 36 0.36 2.26 -2.41
N LYS A 37 0.96 2.53 -1.24
CA LYS A 37 1.69 3.79 -0.99
C LYS A 37 2.85 3.99 -1.95
N GLY A 38 3.56 2.92 -2.30
CA GLY A 38 4.64 2.97 -3.28
C GLY A 38 4.15 3.37 -4.67
N MET A 39 3.04 2.76 -5.10
CA MET A 39 2.40 3.05 -6.39
C MET A 39 1.88 4.48 -6.46
N GLU A 40 1.21 4.97 -5.43
CA GLU A 40 0.73 6.36 -5.35
C GLU A 40 1.88 7.37 -5.41
N LYS A 41 2.94 7.16 -4.63
CA LYS A 41 4.14 8.01 -4.68
C LYS A 41 4.81 7.99 -6.05
N GLY A 42 4.90 6.83 -6.67
CA GLY A 42 5.44 6.67 -8.03
C GLY A 42 4.64 7.49 -9.05
N LYS A 43 3.30 7.37 -9.03
CA LYS A 43 2.41 8.16 -9.90
C LYS A 43 2.58 9.66 -9.66
N TYR A 44 2.61 10.09 -8.41
CA TYR A 44 2.81 11.51 -8.06
C TYR A 44 4.15 12.04 -8.60
N LEU A 45 5.26 11.31 -8.41
CA LEU A 45 6.57 11.72 -8.91
C LEU A 45 6.60 11.81 -10.44
N THR A 46 6.01 10.83 -11.14
CA THR A 46 5.88 10.86 -12.59
C THR A 46 5.11 12.10 -13.05
N ILE A 47 3.96 12.39 -12.44
CA ILE A 47 3.15 13.58 -12.78
C ILE A 47 3.94 14.86 -12.50
N LYS A 48 4.56 14.98 -11.32
CA LYS A 48 5.37 16.13 -10.92
C LYS A 48 6.48 16.40 -11.92
N ASN A 49 7.25 15.37 -12.28
CA ASN A 49 8.36 15.51 -13.22
C ASN A 49 7.85 15.95 -14.60
N LEU A 50 6.78 15.35 -15.11
CA LEU A 50 6.21 15.74 -16.41
C LEU A 50 5.64 17.16 -16.40
N ILE A 51 5.06 17.62 -15.29
CA ILE A 51 4.62 19.01 -15.12
C ILE A 51 5.83 19.96 -15.20
N GLN A 52 6.94 19.62 -14.53
CA GLN A 52 8.17 20.41 -14.51
C GLN A 52 8.86 20.45 -15.88
N GLU A 53 8.80 19.37 -16.65
CA GLU A 53 9.26 19.31 -18.04
C GLU A 53 8.34 20.07 -19.02
N GLY A 54 7.19 20.58 -18.56
CA GLY A 54 6.31 21.46 -19.34
C GLY A 54 5.26 20.74 -20.19
N PHE A 55 5.00 19.45 -19.95
CA PHE A 55 3.93 18.72 -20.65
C PHE A 55 2.53 19.22 -20.22
N ASP A 56 1.57 19.09 -21.13
CA ASP A 56 0.18 19.46 -20.88
C ASP A 56 -0.58 18.39 -20.08
N ASN A 57 -1.70 18.78 -19.46
CA ASN A 57 -2.45 17.90 -18.58
C ASN A 57 -3.08 16.70 -19.30
N SER A 58 -3.40 16.81 -20.59
CA SER A 58 -4.00 15.73 -21.37
C SER A 58 -2.97 14.62 -21.65
N PHE A 59 -1.76 15.02 -22.05
CA PHE A 59 -0.64 14.09 -22.22
C PHE A 59 -0.31 13.37 -20.90
N ILE A 60 -0.16 14.11 -19.81
CA ILE A 60 0.21 13.56 -18.50
C ILE A 60 -0.88 12.61 -18.00
N SER A 61 -2.15 12.99 -18.13
CA SER A 61 -3.31 12.16 -17.75
C SER A 61 -3.28 10.79 -18.43
N ARG A 62 -2.97 10.76 -19.73
CA ARG A 62 -2.85 9.52 -20.50
C ARG A 62 -1.65 8.68 -20.07
N VAL A 63 -0.49 9.29 -19.84
CA VAL A 63 0.75 8.56 -19.49
C VAL A 63 0.71 8.01 -18.07
N ALA A 64 0.23 8.81 -17.11
CA ALA A 64 0.17 8.42 -15.70
C ALA A 64 -1.13 7.67 -15.34
N GLU A 65 -2.03 7.46 -16.30
CA GLU A 65 -3.33 6.80 -16.13
C GLU A 65 -4.14 7.41 -14.96
N VAL A 66 -4.25 8.73 -14.97
CA VAL A 66 -5.01 9.52 -13.98
C VAL A 66 -5.95 10.49 -14.67
N THR A 67 -6.91 11.06 -13.93
CA THR A 67 -7.80 12.07 -14.50
C THR A 67 -7.06 13.40 -14.74
N PRO A 68 -7.44 14.20 -15.75
CA PRO A 68 -6.86 15.52 -15.96
C PRO A 68 -7.02 16.45 -14.75
N GLN A 69 -8.11 16.29 -13.99
CA GLN A 69 -8.34 17.04 -12.76
C GLN A 69 -7.30 16.73 -11.68
N HIS A 70 -6.89 15.46 -11.55
CA HIS A 70 -5.85 15.07 -10.61
C HIS A 70 -4.50 15.71 -10.96
N VAL A 71 -4.15 15.72 -12.25
CA VAL A 71 -2.94 16.42 -12.75
C VAL A 71 -3.00 17.92 -12.44
N GLU A 72 -4.17 18.54 -12.66
CA GLU A 72 -4.35 19.97 -12.36
C GLU A 72 -4.20 20.28 -10.87
N ASN A 73 -4.73 19.44 -9.99
CA ASN A 73 -4.57 19.60 -8.55
C ASN A 73 -3.08 19.61 -8.16
N ILE A 74 -2.30 18.65 -8.66
CA ILE A 74 -0.85 18.59 -8.41
C ILE A 74 -0.15 19.82 -8.98
N ARG A 75 -0.54 20.28 -10.18
CA ARG A 75 0.02 21.50 -10.77
C ARG A 75 -0.23 22.73 -9.90
N GLN A 76 -1.42 22.84 -9.29
CA GLN A 76 -1.74 23.93 -8.38
C GLN A 76 -1.01 23.82 -7.04
N GLU A 77 -0.78 22.60 -6.52
CA GLU A 77 0.06 22.37 -5.36
C GLU A 77 1.50 22.85 -5.61
N LEU A 78 2.07 22.51 -6.77
CA LEU A 78 3.44 22.90 -7.14
C LEU A 78 3.62 24.40 -7.33
N LYS A 79 2.57 25.15 -7.69
CA LYS A 79 2.60 26.62 -7.79
C LYS A 79 2.56 27.33 -6.43
N LYS A 80 2.05 26.64 -5.40
CA LYS A 80 1.92 27.19 -4.03
C LYS A 80 3.19 27.01 -3.21
N SER A 81 4.10 26.15 -3.68
CA SER A 81 5.39 25.85 -3.05
C SER A 81 6.50 26.69 -3.63
#